data_AF-A0A9D6JLN1-F1
#
_entry.id   AF-A0A9D6JLN1-F1
#
_cell.length_a   1.000
_cell.length_b   1.000
_cell.length_c   1.000
_cell.angle_alpha   90.00
_cell.angle_beta   90.00
_cell.angle_gamma   90.00
#
_symmetry.space_group_name_H-M   'P 1'
#
loop_
_entity.id
_entity.type
_entity.pdbx_description
1 polymer ?
#
loop_
_entity_poly.entity_id
_entity_poly.type
_entity_poly.pdbx_seq_one_letter_code
_entity_poly.pdbx_strand_id
1 'polypeptide(L)'
;MGKSGSIANMVWLLAPLVLGIPVGYIVFLMKYHPADLLPVIGFACGLGFVMLVLSKVSAMRAGKLVTWGTREMKPWDRFCYRIGYLLIVLGVVLLLAMFVRL
;
A
#
# COMPACT_ATOMS: atom_id res chain seq x y z
N MET A 1 -26.83 -1.52 -22.12
CA MET A 1 -26.13 -0.72 -21.09
C MET A 1 -26.50 -1.18 -19.67
N GLY A 2 -26.25 -2.45 -19.29
CA GLY A 2 -26.78 -3.00 -18.01
C GLY A 2 -25.84 -3.88 -17.18
N LYS A 3 -24.62 -4.18 -17.65
CA LYS A 3 -23.69 -5.09 -16.94
C LYS A 3 -22.71 -4.36 -16.01
N SER A 4 -22.42 -3.09 -16.26
CA SER A 4 -21.41 -2.33 -15.51
C SER A 4 -21.89 -1.95 -14.09
N GLY A 5 -23.18 -1.64 -13.91
CA GLY A 5 -23.76 -1.35 -12.60
C GLY A 5 -23.88 -2.56 -11.67
N SER A 6 -24.10 -3.76 -12.23
CA SER A 6 -24.21 -5.01 -11.44
C SER A 6 -22.86 -5.41 -10.83
N ILE A 7 -21.77 -5.28 -11.60
CA ILE A 7 -20.41 -5.54 -11.09
C ILE A 7 -20.01 -4.50 -10.04
N ALA A 8 -20.34 -3.22 -10.25
CA ALA A 8 -20.06 -2.18 -9.28
C ALA A 8 -20.78 -2.43 -7.93
N ASN A 9 -22.04 -2.86 -7.95
CA ASN A 9 -22.78 -3.20 -6.74
C ASN A 9 -22.23 -4.45 -6.03
N MET A 10 -21.80 -5.46 -6.78
CA MET A 10 -21.11 -6.63 -6.20
C MET A 10 -19.79 -6.24 -5.53
N VAL A 11 -19.01 -5.35 -6.15
CA VAL A 11 -17.76 -4.83 -5.57
C VAL A 11 -18.04 -4.05 -4.29
N TRP A 12 -19.08 -3.21 -4.26
CA TRP A 12 -19.48 -2.49 -3.05
C TRP A 12 -19.94 -3.41 -1.92
N LEU A 13 -20.63 -4.51 -2.24
CA LEU A 13 -21.06 -5.49 -1.24
C LEU A 13 -19.90 -6.32 -0.69
N LEU A 14 -18.93 -6.67 -1.54
CA LEU A 14 -17.77 -7.49 -1.16
C LEU A 14 -16.62 -6.67 -0.56
N ALA A 15 -16.51 -5.38 -0.88
CA ALA A 15 -15.48 -4.49 -0.35
C ALA A 15 -15.34 -4.51 1.18
N PRO A 16 -16.42 -4.39 1.99
CA PRO A 16 -16.28 -4.45 3.44
C PRO A 16 -15.83 -5.82 3.95
N LEU A 17 -16.16 -6.91 3.25
CA LEU A 17 -15.70 -8.25 3.61
C LEU A 17 -14.22 -8.42 3.29
N VAL A 18 -13.81 -8.02 2.09
CA VAL A 18 -12.43 -8.13 1.59
C VAL A 18 -11.48 -7.22 2.37
N LEU A 19 -11.92 -6.02 2.76
CA LEU A 19 -11.11 -5.09 3.56
C LEU A 19 -11.25 -5.34 5.06
N GLY A 20 -12.42 -5.78 5.54
CA GLY A 20 -12.68 -5.97 6.96
C GLY A 20 -11.92 -7.13 7.57
N ILE A 21 -11.74 -8.23 6.84
CA ILE A 21 -10.96 -9.40 7.29
C ILE A 21 -9.50 -9.02 7.60
N PRO A 22 -8.71 -8.44 6.67
CA PRO A 22 -7.33 -8.06 6.95
C PRO A 22 -7.23 -6.96 8.01
N VAL A 23 -8.15 -5.99 8.04
CA VAL A 23 -8.16 -4.95 9.08
C VAL A 23 -8.43 -5.56 10.45
N GLY A 24 -9.42 -6.46 10.57
CA GLY A 24 -9.73 -7.15 11.81
C GLY A 24 -8.57 -8.03 12.29
N TYR A 25 -7.89 -8.71 11.37
CA TYR A 25 -6.70 -9.51 11.67
C TYR A 25 -5.53 -8.66 12.19
N ILE A 26 -5.29 -7.48 11.58
CA ILE A 26 -4.27 -6.53 12.05
C ILE A 26 -4.60 -6.02 13.46
N VAL A 27 -5.87 -5.68 13.73
CA VAL A 27 -6.31 -5.23 15.06
C VAL A 27 -6.15 -6.33 16.11
N PHE A 28 -6.48 -7.58 15.75
CA PHE A 28 -6.29 -8.75 16.61
C PHE A 28 -4.80 -8.96 16.92
N LEU A 29 -3.94 -9.00 15.90
CA LEU A 29 -2.49 -9.11 16.08
C LEU A 29 -1.93 -7.97 16.95
N MET A 30 -2.36 -6.73 16.72
CA MET A 30 -1.92 -5.57 17.51
C MET A 30 -2.26 -5.70 18.99
N LYS A 31 -3.34 -6.41 19.33
CA LYS A 31 -3.81 -6.53 20.71
C LYS A 31 -3.22 -7.73 21.44
N TYR A 32 -3.06 -8.85 20.74
CA TYR A 32 -2.69 -10.14 21.38
C TYR A 32 -1.25 -10.56 21.08
N HIS A 33 -0.68 -10.18 19.93
CA HIS A 33 0.65 -10.59 19.49
C HIS A 33 1.37 -9.47 18.71
N PRO A 34 1.72 -8.34 19.36
CA PRO A 34 2.30 -7.18 18.67
C PRO A 34 3.66 -7.49 18.01
N ALA A 35 4.42 -8.45 18.53
CA ALA A 35 5.69 -8.86 17.93
C ALA A 35 5.53 -9.47 16.53
N ASP A 36 4.41 -10.16 16.26
CA ASP A 36 4.15 -10.81 14.97
C ASP A 36 3.77 -9.79 13.87
N LEU A 37 3.51 -8.54 14.24
CA LEU A 37 3.26 -7.44 13.31
C LEU A 37 4.54 -6.87 12.70
N LEU A 38 5.68 -6.98 13.38
CA LEU A 38 6.98 -6.51 12.88
C LEU A 38 7.36 -7.07 11.50
N PRO A 39 7.28 -8.39 11.24
CA PRO A 39 7.58 -8.92 9.91
C PRO A 39 6.58 -8.46 8.85
N VAL A 40 5.30 -8.27 9.21
CA VAL A 40 4.26 -7.75 8.29
C VAL A 40 4.55 -6.31 7.91
N ILE A 41 4.88 -5.46 8.89
CA ILE A 41 5.28 -4.07 8.69
C ILE A 41 6.57 -4.00 7.86
N GLY A 42 7.56 -4.82 8.21
CA GLY A 42 8.84 -4.90 7.49
C GLY A 42 8.65 -5.31 6.03
N PHE A 43 7.80 -6.30 5.77
CA PHE A 43 7.46 -6.72 4.41
C PHE A 43 6.73 -5.61 3.64
N ALA A 44 5.75 -4.94 4.26
CA ALA A 44 5.02 -3.84 3.63
C ALA A 44 5.94 -2.66 3.27
N CYS A 45 6.78 -2.23 4.22
CA CYS A 45 7.76 -1.17 3.98
C CYS A 45 8.80 -1.57 2.92
N GLY A 46 9.31 -2.81 2.98
CA GLY A 46 10.28 -3.33 2.01
C GLY A 46 9.71 -3.39 0.61
N LEU A 47 8.51 -3.94 0.45
CA LEU A 47 7.82 -4.01 -0.84
C LEU A 47 7.49 -2.61 -1.37
N GLY A 48 7.03 -1.71 -0.50
CA GLY A 48 6.79 -0.32 -0.85
C GLY A 48 8.06 0.41 -1.31
N PHE A 49 9.19 0.15 -0.65
CA PHE A 49 10.49 0.69 -1.04
C PHE A 49 10.95 0.15 -2.41
N VAL A 50 10.83 -1.16 -2.65
CA VAL A 50 11.15 -1.76 -3.95
C VAL A 50 10.31 -1.14 -5.06
N MET A 51 9.00 -0.95 -4.84
CA MET A 51 8.12 -0.28 -5.81
C MET A 51 8.54 1.17 -6.09
N LEU A 52 8.93 1.93 -5.06
CA LEU A 52 9.47 3.28 -5.23
C LEU A 52 10.77 3.28 -6.03
N VAL A 53 11.69 2.37 -5.72
CA VAL A 53 12.95 2.22 -6.47
C VAL A 53 12.68 1.87 -7.92
N LEU A 54 11.80 0.90 -8.20
CA LEU A 54 11.42 0.52 -9.57
C LEU A 54 10.83 1.71 -10.34
N SER A 55 9.95 2.48 -9.70
CA SER A 55 9.37 3.68 -10.33
C SER A 55 10.44 4.74 -10.66
N LYS A 56 11.43 4.95 -9.77
CA LYS A 56 12.54 5.87 -10.01
C LYS A 56 13.52 5.36 -11.06
N VAL A 57 13.84 4.06 -11.07
CA VAL A 57 14.72 3.44 -12.06
C VAL A 57 14.09 3.52 -13.45
N SER A 58 12.78 3.29 -13.56
CA SER A 58 12.04 3.48 -14.81
C SER A 58 12.11 4.94 -15.29
N ALA A 59 11.93 5.90 -14.39
CA ALA A 59 12.05 7.33 -14.72
C ALA A 59 13.47 7.73 -15.17
N MET A 60 14.52 7.19 -14.51
CA MET A 60 15.91 7.42 -14.89
C MET A 60 16.23 6.84 -16.27
N ARG A 61 15.74 5.63 -16.58
CA ARG A 61 15.89 5.02 -17.92
C ARG A 61 15.18 5.82 -19.02
N ALA A 62 14.15 6.59 -18.67
CA ALA A 62 13.49 7.52 -19.58
C ALA A 62 14.23 8.87 -19.73
N GLY A 63 15.46 9.00 -19.21
CA GLY A 63 16.28 10.22 -19.28
C GLY A 63 15.92 11.29 -18.25
N LYS A 64 15.02 10.99 -17.31
CA LYS A 64 14.50 11.95 -16.33
C LYS A 64 15.18 11.75 -14.97
N LEU A 65 16.41 12.25 -14.87
CA LEU A 65 17.30 12.07 -13.71
C LEU A 65 16.76 12.67 -12.41
N VAL A 66 16.01 13.77 -12.48
CA VAL A 66 15.47 14.48 -11.30
C VAL A 66 14.02 14.88 -11.56
N THR A 67 13.11 13.92 -11.51
CA THR A 67 11.67 14.22 -11.47
C THR A 67 11.16 14.16 -10.04
N TRP A 68 10.83 15.33 -9.49
CA TRP A 68 10.10 15.44 -8.23
C TRP A 68 8.60 15.31 -8.55
N GLY A 69 7.99 14.23 -8.08
CA GLY A 69 6.55 13.98 -8.21
C GLY A 69 6.14 13.15 -9.43
N THR A 70 4.83 13.03 -9.61
CA THR A 70 4.21 12.03 -10.49
C THR A 70 3.86 12.55 -11.90
N ARG A 71 4.05 13.85 -12.15
CA ARG A 71 3.48 14.54 -13.33
C ARG A 71 4.02 14.00 -14.64
N GLU A 72 5.28 13.59 -14.66
CA GLU A 72 6.00 13.14 -15.85
C GLU A 72 6.18 11.61 -15.96
N MET A 73 5.66 10.87 -14.98
CA MET A 73 5.73 9.41 -14.93
C MET A 73 4.67 8.75 -15.81
N LYS A 74 5.03 7.62 -16.42
CA LYS A 74 4.07 6.75 -17.12
C LYS A 74 2.98 6.27 -16.14
N PRO A 75 1.77 5.90 -16.63
CA PRO A 75 0.66 5.51 -15.77
C PRO A 75 0.99 4.36 -14.80
N TRP A 76 1.71 3.35 -15.29
CA TRP A 76 2.16 2.21 -14.47
C TRP A 76 3.19 2.61 -13.41
N ASP A 77 4.19 3.43 -13.77
CA ASP A 77 5.20 3.92 -12.83
C ASP A 77 4.58 4.81 -11.75
N ARG A 78 3.58 5.63 -12.13
CA ARG A 78 2.80 6.46 -11.22
C ARG A 78 2.01 5.61 -10.23
N PHE A 79 1.43 4.51 -10.69
CA PHE A 79 0.70 3.58 -9.84
C PHE A 79 1.64 2.90 -8.84
N CYS A 80 2.77 2.36 -9.29
CA CYS A 80 3.81 1.79 -8.42
C CYS A 80 4.34 2.81 -7.40
N TYR A 81 4.56 4.06 -7.83
CA TYR A 81 5.00 5.13 -6.94
C TYR A 81 3.97 5.42 -5.85
N ARG A 82 2.69 5.57 -6.21
CA ARG A 82 1.61 5.86 -5.26
C ARG A 82 1.35 4.70 -4.31
N ILE A 83 1.30 3.47 -4.82
CA ILE A 83 1.11 2.28 -3.99
C ILE A 83 2.31 2.06 -3.08
N GLY A 84 3.53 2.18 -3.60
CA GLY A 84 4.74 2.03 -2.78
C GLY A 84 4.80 3.06 -1.66
N TYR A 85 4.43 4.31 -1.94
CA TYR A 85 4.34 5.35 -0.92
C TYR A 85 3.25 5.05 0.12
N LEU A 86 2.05 4.65 -0.32
CA LEU A 86 0.97 4.26 0.59
C LEU A 86 1.36 3.09 1.50
N LEU A 87 2.05 2.07 0.97
CA LEU A 87 2.53 0.94 1.77
C LEU A 87 3.53 1.38 2.84
N ILE A 88 4.47 2.26 2.50
CA ILE A 88 5.44 2.77 3.48
C ILE A 88 4.75 3.60 4.55
N VAL A 89 3.86 4.52 4.16
CA VAL A 89 3.11 5.35 5.12
C VAL A 89 2.29 4.46 6.05
N LEU A 90 1.58 3.47 5.52
CA LEU A 90 0.78 2.54 6.31
C LEU A 90 1.66 1.72 7.27
N GLY A 91 2.80 1.21 6.78
CA GLY A 91 3.76 0.51 7.63
C GLY A 91 4.33 1.37 8.75
N VAL A 92 4.67 2.63 8.48
CA VAL A 92 5.15 3.60 9.49
C VAL A 92 4.06 3.92 10.51
N VAL A 93 2.81 4.13 10.08
CA VAL A 93 1.68 4.36 10.98
C VAL A 93 1.44 3.14 11.89
N LEU A 94 1.48 1.93 11.33
CA LEU A 94 1.35 0.70 12.13
C LEU A 94 2.50 0.54 13.13
N LEU A 95 3.73 0.86 12.71
CA LEU A 95 4.91 0.84 13.60
C LEU A 95 4.72 1.82 14.76
N LEU A 96 4.34 3.07 14.47
CA LEU A 96 4.08 4.09 15.50
C LEU A 96 2.94 3.67 16.42
N ALA A 97 1.85 3.14 15.88
CA ALA A 97 0.72 2.65 16.67
C ALA A 97 1.10 1.49 17.60
N MET A 98 2.05 0.65 17.19
CA MET A 98 2.61 -0.41 18.03
C MET A 98 3.45 0.17 19.18
N PHE A 99 4.32 1.15 18.88
CA PHE A 99 5.16 1.82 19.90
C PHE A 99 4.36 2.64 20.91
N VAL A 100 3.24 3.25 20.51
CA VAL A 100 2.37 4.02 21.43
C VAL A 100 1.61 3.11 22.42
N ARG A 101 1.47 1.81 22.11
CA ARG A 101 0.79 0.83 22.97
C ARG A 101 1.73 -0.01 23.85
N LEU A 102 3.05 0.06 23.62
CA LEU A 102 4.09 -0.56 24.42
C LEU A 102 4.49 0.37 25.58
#